data_AF-A0A316JQZ7-F1
#
_entry.id   AF-A0A316JQZ7-F1
#
_cell.length_a   1.000
_cell.length_b   1.000
_cell.length_c   1.000
_cell.angle_alpha   90.00
_cell.angle_beta   90.00
_cell.angle_gamma   90.00
#
_symmetry.space_group_name_H-M   'P 1'
#
loop_
_entity.id
_entity.type
_entity.pdbx_description
1 polymer ?
#
loop_
_entity_poly.entity_id
_entity_poly.type
_entity_poly.pdbx_seq_one_letter_code
_entity_poly.pdbx_strand_id
1 'polypeptide(L)' 'MLNLSDLSRLKGFRFPRAVIGYAVWAYHRFALSLRDVEDLLAARGIKGG' A
#
# COMPACT_ATOMS: atom_id res chain seq x y z
N MET A 1 -4.52 12.02 10.58
CA MET A 1 -5.98 11.88 10.86
C MET A 1 -6.75 12.01 9.55
N LEU A 2 -7.19 10.89 8.97
CA LEU A 2 -7.94 10.87 7.71
C LEU A 2 -9.33 11.50 7.89
N ASN A 3 -9.73 12.40 6.98
CA ASN A 3 -11.04 13.05 7.01
C ASN A 3 -12.14 12.06 6.54
N LEU A 4 -13.37 12.18 7.08
CA LEU A 4 -14.50 11.33 6.69
C LEU A 4 -14.80 11.40 5.17
N SER A 5 -14.47 12.53 4.53
CA SER A 5 -14.52 12.70 3.08
C SER A 5 -13.50 11.82 2.33
N ASP A 6 -12.30 11.57 2.87
CA ASP A 6 -11.31 10.65 2.27
C ASP A 6 -11.75 9.19 2.39
N LEU A 7 -12.39 8.83 3.51
CA LEU A 7 -12.97 7.50 3.69
C LEU A 7 -14.12 7.24 2.69
N SER A 8 -14.89 8.29 2.35
CA SER A 8 -15.91 8.23 1.29
C SER A 8 -15.28 7.96 -0.09
N ARG A 9 -14.10 8.52 -0.37
CA ARG A 9 -13.35 8.30 -1.64
C ARG A 9 -12.74 6.90 -1.75
N LEU A 10 -12.46 6.24 -0.63
CA LEU A 10 -11.97 4.86 -0.59
C LEU A 10 -13.10 3.83 -0.75
N LYS A 11 -14.36 4.23 -0.52
CA LYS A 11 -15.54 3.37 -0.60
C LYS A 11 -15.85 3.03 -2.06
N GLY A 12 -15.16 2.01 -2.58
CA GLY A 12 -15.32 1.53 -3.96
C GLY A 12 -14.01 1.29 -4.72
N PHE A 13 -12.84 1.54 -4.11
CA PHE A 13 -11.57 1.29 -4.78
C PHE A 13 -11.29 -0.22 -4.85
N ARG A 14 -11.56 -0.82 -6.01
CA ARG A 14 -11.24 -2.23 -6.28
C ARG A 14 -10.07 -2.28 -7.24
N PHE A 15 -8.90 -2.67 -6.75
CA PHE A 15 -7.75 -2.89 -7.61
C PHE A 15 -8.01 -4.07 -8.57
N PRO A 16 -7.58 -3.98 -9.83
CA PRO A 16 -7.63 -5.12 -10.74
C PRO A 16 -6.90 -6.33 -10.16
N ARG A 17 -7.36 -7.54 -10.49
CA ARG A 17 -6.75 -8.81 -10.02
C ARG A 17 -5.24 -8.88 -10.32
N ALA A 18 -4.80 -8.30 -11.44
CA ALA A 18 -3.39 -8.23 -11.81
C ALA A 18 -2.54 -7.42 -10.82
N VAL A 19 -3.07 -6.29 -10.33
CA VAL A 19 -2.39 -5.44 -9.34
C VAL A 19 -2.26 -6.15 -8.01
N ILE A 20 -3.33 -6.82 -7.56
CA ILE A 20 -3.33 -7.61 -6.33
C ILE A 20 -2.34 -8.78 -6.46
N GLY A 21 -2.35 -9.49 -7.58
CA GLY A 21 -1.43 -10.60 -7.84
C GLY A 21 0.03 -10.15 -7.86
N TYR A 22 0.32 -9.00 -8.47
CA TYR A 22 1.66 -8.42 -8.47
C TYR A 22 2.12 -8.04 -7.06
N ALA A 23 1.25 -7.42 -6.26
CA ALA A 23 1.57 -7.08 -4.87
C ALA A 23 1.91 -8.34 -4.06
N VAL A 24 1.11 -9.39 -4.17
CA VAL A 24 1.35 -10.68 -3.49
C VAL A 24 2.66 -11.32 -3.96
N TRP A 25 2.92 -11.33 -5.27
CA TRP A 25 4.18 -11.85 -5.82
C TRP A 25 5.38 -11.07 -5.30
N ALA A 26 5.33 -9.73 -5.28
CA ALA A 26 6.42 -8.89 -4.80
C ALA A 26 6.68 -9.13 -3.30
N TYR A 27 5.62 -9.21 -2.49
CA TYR A 27 5.73 -9.55 -1.07
C TYR A 27 6.44 -10.90 -0.86
N HIS A 28 6.04 -11.92 -1.61
CA HIS A 28 6.62 -13.26 -1.49
C HIS A 28 8.03 -13.35 -2.08
N ARG A 29 8.32 -12.63 -3.17
CA ARG A 29 9.60 -12.70 -3.90
C ARG A 29 10.73 -11.98 -3.15
N PHE A 30 10.43 -10.84 -2.55
CA PHE A 30 11.43 -10.03 -1.85
C PHE A 30 11.45 -10.30 -0.33
N ALA A 31 10.59 -11.20 0.16
CA ALA A 31 10.36 -11.43 1.60
C ALA A 31 10.19 -10.11 2.35
N LEU A 32 9.52 -9.16 1.71
CA LEU A 32 9.53 -7.77 2.11
C LEU A 32 8.79 -7.65 3.45
N SER A 33 9.53 -7.40 4.53
CA SER A 33 8.91 -7.15 5.82
C SER A 33 8.10 -5.86 5.72
N LEU A 34 7.06 -5.73 6.55
CA LEU A 34 6.34 -4.46 6.68
C LEU A 34 7.32 -3.29 6.92
N ARG A 35 8.40 -3.55 7.68
CA ARG A 35 9.48 -2.58 7.92
C ARG A 35 10.24 -2.18 6.66
N ASP A 36 10.53 -3.11 5.75
CA ASP A 36 11.22 -2.79 4.49
C ASP A 36 10.30 -2.00 3.56
N VAL A 37 9.00 -2.30 3.56
CA VAL A 37 8.00 -1.48 2.86
C VAL A 37 7.93 -0.08 3.45
N GLU A 38 7.86 0.04 4.77
CA GLU A 38 7.84 1.32 5.49
C GLU A 38 9.11 2.13 5.23
N ASP A 39 10.27 1.50 5.22
CA ASP A 39 11.55 2.14 4.91
C ASP A 39 11.61 2.61 3.45
N LEU A 40 11.18 1.78 2.49
CA LEU A 40 11.07 2.15 1.08
C LEU A 40 10.08 3.30 0.85
N LEU A 41 8.96 3.30 1.55
CA LEU A 41 7.97 4.38 1.49
C LEU A 41 8.51 5.66 2.14
N ALA A 42 9.18 5.54 3.28
CA ALA A 42 9.82 6.66 3.98
C ALA A 42 10.95 7.29 3.15
N ALA A 43 11.76 6.48 2.46
CA ALA A 43 12.79 6.94 1.54
C ALA A 43 12.19 7.71 0.35
N ARG A 44 10.95 7.39 -0.05
CA ARG A 44 10.19 8.12 -1.07
C ARG A 44 9.40 9.32 -0.51
N GLY A 45 9.55 9.65 0.77
CA GLY A 45 8.85 10.74 1.44
C GLY A 45 7.39 10.44 1.82
N ILE A 46 6.94 9.20 1.64
CA ILE A 46 5.59 8.76 2.01
C ILE A 46 5.64 8.24 3.46
N LYS A 47 5.34 9.13 4.41
CA LYS A 47 5.19 8.75 5.83
C LYS A 47 3.75 8.35 6.10
N GLY A 48 3.52 7.10 6.48
CA GLY A 48 2.23 6.65 7.01
C GLY A 48 1.94 7.39 8.32
N GLY A 49 0.81 8.09 8.38
CA GLY A 49 0.37 8.88 9.55
C GLY A 49 -1.14 8.94 9.65
#